data_AF-A0A8S3HL91-F1
#
_entry.id   AF-A0A8S3HL91-F1
#
_cell.length_a   1.000
_cell.length_b   1.000
_cell.length_c   1.000
_cell.angle_alpha   90.00
_cell.angle_beta   90.00
_cell.angle_gamma   90.00
#
_symmetry.space_group_name_H-M   'P 1'
#
loop_
_entity.id
_entity.type
_entity.pdbx_description
1 polymer ?
#
loop_
_entity_poly.entity_id
_entity_poly.type
_entity_poly.pdbx_seq_one_letter_code
_entity_poly.pdbx_strand_id
1 'polypeptide(L)'
;MSANLLFVDQPVGTGFSNTVNNSFVGDLNEMANQFLSFLDRYVDVFPELLDNDIYSAGESFAGQYIPFIAKDILIKRSMLKLRGLLIGNGWIDPVTHYESYLPFTVAKNLVKANSTFYNDIANDNEKCQQVLSNKVLVLEETCSSILYGIVEC
;
A
#
# COMPACT_ATOMS: atom_id res chain seq x y z
N MET A 1 27.81 5.67 3.23
CA MET A 1 26.96 4.86 2.33
C MET A 1 26.24 5.83 1.41
N SER A 2 26.25 5.55 0.11
CA SER A 2 25.58 6.36 -0.91
C SER A 2 24.65 5.45 -1.71
N ALA A 3 23.49 5.95 -2.12
CA ALA A 3 22.53 5.21 -2.92
C ALA A 3 22.07 6.09 -4.11
N ASN A 4 21.80 5.44 -5.23
CA ASN A 4 21.09 6.08 -6.35
C ASN A 4 19.59 5.95 -6.09
N LEU A 5 18.86 7.05 -6.23
CA LEU A 5 17.42 7.09 -5.98
C LEU A 5 16.66 7.19 -7.30
N LEU A 6 15.67 6.31 -7.47
CA LEU A 6 14.74 6.33 -8.58
C LEU A 6 13.33 6.52 -8.03
N PHE A 7 12.67 7.60 -8.45
CA PHE A 7 11.28 7.88 -8.14
C PHE A 7 10.44 7.61 -9.38
N VAL A 8 9.35 6.84 -9.20
CA VAL A 8 8.51 6.38 -10.31
C VAL A 8 7.07 6.75 -10.00
N ASP A 9 6.49 7.61 -10.83
CA ASP A 9 5.05 7.87 -10.81
C ASP A 9 4.32 6.64 -11.35
N GLN A 10 3.58 5.96 -10.48
CA GLN A 10 2.84 4.74 -10.81
C GLN A 10 1.64 4.57 -9.86
N PRO A 11 0.58 3.84 -10.25
CA PRO A 11 0.32 3.30 -11.59
C PRO A 11 -0.05 4.40 -12.59
N VAL A 12 -0.40 4.02 -13.82
CA VAL A 12 -0.94 4.96 -14.81
C VAL A 12 -2.11 5.76 -14.22
N GLY A 13 -2.12 7.08 -14.47
CA GLY A 13 -3.00 8.06 -13.83
C GLY A 13 -2.37 8.80 -12.64
N THR A 14 -1.20 8.37 -12.17
CA THR A 14 -0.48 9.04 -11.06
C THR A 14 0.52 10.06 -11.60
N GLY A 15 0.44 11.30 -11.12
CA GLY A 15 1.43 12.35 -11.43
C GLY A 15 1.62 12.57 -12.94
N PHE A 16 2.84 12.35 -13.42
CA PHE A 16 3.19 12.47 -14.84
C PHE A 16 2.92 11.21 -15.67
N SER A 17 2.59 10.08 -15.05
CA SER A 17 2.23 8.84 -15.75
C SER A 17 0.79 8.91 -16.24
N ASN A 18 0.59 9.17 -17.53
CA ASN A 18 -0.72 9.42 -18.14
C ASN A 18 -1.15 8.32 -19.13
N THR A 19 -2.45 8.21 -19.36
CA THR A 19 -3.06 7.36 -20.39
C THR A 19 -3.89 8.21 -21.34
N VAL A 20 -3.88 7.87 -22.63
CA VAL A 20 -4.69 8.56 -23.66
C VAL A 20 -6.16 8.09 -23.64
N ASN A 21 -6.41 6.86 -23.20
CA ASN A 21 -7.72 6.21 -23.35
C ASN A 21 -8.43 5.97 -22.01
N ASN A 22 -8.03 6.66 -20.93
CA ASN A 22 -8.52 6.41 -19.56
C ASN A 22 -8.45 4.93 -19.12
N SER A 23 -7.50 4.17 -19.66
CA SER A 23 -7.21 2.79 -19.25
C SER A 23 -6.41 2.81 -17.95
N PHE A 24 -7.11 2.85 -16.83
CA PHE A 24 -6.52 2.75 -15.50
C PHE A 24 -6.39 1.30 -15.06
N VAL A 25 -5.43 1.04 -14.17
CA VAL A 25 -5.19 -0.30 -13.63
C VAL A 25 -6.33 -0.73 -12.71
N GLY A 26 -6.84 -1.95 -12.90
CA GLY A 26 -7.95 -2.50 -12.11
C GLY A 26 -7.52 -3.31 -10.88
N ASP A 27 -6.30 -3.87 -10.87
CA ASP A 27 -5.82 -4.71 -9.78
C ASP A 27 -4.29 -4.67 -9.59
N LEU A 28 -3.83 -5.16 -8.43
CA LEU A 28 -2.42 -5.11 -8.02
C LEU A 28 -1.49 -6.00 -8.87
N ASN A 29 -2.00 -7.07 -9.49
CA ASN A 29 -1.20 -7.90 -10.38
C ASN A 29 -0.96 -7.19 -11.72
N GLU A 30 -2.00 -6.55 -12.28
CA GLU A 30 -1.85 -5.71 -13.46
C GLU A 30 -0.86 -4.56 -13.18
N MET A 31 -0.99 -3.87 -12.04
CA MET A 31 -0.05 -2.82 -11.61
C MET A 31 1.39 -3.34 -11.58
N ALA A 32 1.62 -4.48 -10.92
CA ALA A 32 2.95 -5.05 -10.81
C ALA A 32 3.52 -5.44 -12.19
N ASN A 33 2.71 -6.04 -13.07
CA ASN A 33 3.13 -6.37 -14.43
C ASN A 33 3.53 -5.12 -15.24
N GLN A 34 2.79 -4.02 -15.11
CA GLN A 34 3.15 -2.75 -15.75
C GLN A 34 4.46 -2.19 -15.17
N PHE A 35 4.65 -2.27 -13.86
CA PHE A 35 5.89 -1.85 -13.20
C PHE A 35 7.10 -2.68 -13.66
N LEU A 36 6.95 -3.99 -13.81
CA LEU A 36 8.00 -4.85 -14.38
C LEU A 36 8.34 -4.45 -15.82
N SER A 37 7.33 -4.12 -16.63
CA SER A 37 7.56 -3.63 -17.99
C SER A 37 8.32 -2.31 -18.02
N PHE A 38 8.07 -1.44 -17.03
CA PHE A 38 8.88 -0.23 -16.82
C PHE A 38 10.33 -0.60 -16.47
N LEU A 39 10.55 -1.51 -15.51
CA LEU A 39 11.89 -1.93 -15.10
C LEU A 39 12.69 -2.52 -16.27
N ASP A 40 12.07 -3.35 -17.11
CA ASP A 40 12.71 -3.92 -18.29
C ASP A 40 13.23 -2.82 -19.23
N ARG A 41 12.37 -1.85 -19.57
CA ARG A 41 12.76 -0.71 -20.41
C ARG A 41 13.78 0.18 -19.73
N TYR A 42 13.71 0.31 -18.42
CA TYR A 42 14.63 1.14 -17.65
C TYR A 42 16.05 0.54 -17.68
N VAL A 43 16.19 -0.77 -17.52
CA VAL A 43 17.50 -1.44 -17.61
C VAL A 43 18.02 -1.56 -19.04
N ASP A 44 17.15 -1.53 -20.06
CA ASP A 44 17.58 -1.41 -21.46
C ASP A 44 18.29 -0.06 -21.72
N VAL A 45 17.86 1.01 -21.05
CA VAL A 45 18.46 2.34 -21.16
C VAL A 45 19.69 2.49 -20.26
N PHE A 46 19.66 1.89 -19.06
CA PHE A 46 20.73 1.95 -18.05
C PHE A 46 21.23 0.53 -17.70
N PRO A 47 21.91 -0.16 -18.64
CA PRO A 47 22.32 -1.56 -18.48
C PRO A 47 23.28 -1.78 -17.32
N GLU A 48 24.05 -0.76 -16.92
CA GLU A 48 24.95 -0.80 -15.76
C GLU A 48 24.22 -1.07 -14.43
N LEU A 49 22.90 -0.85 -14.38
CA LEU A 49 22.10 -1.09 -13.17
C LEU A 49 21.86 -2.58 -12.89
N LEU A 50 22.02 -3.46 -13.89
CA LEU A 50 21.90 -4.91 -13.68
C LEU A 50 22.92 -5.44 -12.68
N ASP A 51 24.05 -4.74 -12.52
CA ASP A 51 25.07 -5.13 -11.56
C ASP A 51 24.79 -4.65 -10.14
N ASN A 52 23.89 -3.67 -9.97
CA ASN A 52 23.58 -3.07 -8.68
C ASN A 52 22.61 -3.91 -7.86
N ASP A 53 22.77 -3.83 -6.54
CA ASP A 53 21.75 -4.29 -5.60
C ASP A 53 20.56 -3.32 -5.63
N ILE A 54 19.36 -3.87 -5.77
CA ILE A 54 18.10 -3.12 -5.81
C ILE A 54 17.41 -3.23 -4.45
N TYR A 55 16.90 -2.09 -3.97
CA TYR A 55 16.03 -2.00 -2.81
C TYR A 55 14.74 -1.32 -3.23
N SER A 56 13.59 -1.91 -2.88
CA SER A 56 12.30 -1.29 -3.16
C SER A 56 11.82 -0.56 -1.92
N ALA A 57 11.63 0.76 -2.03
CA ALA A 57 11.25 1.62 -0.91
C ALA A 57 10.00 2.43 -1.23
N GLY A 58 9.17 2.67 -0.22
CA GLY A 58 7.95 3.45 -0.35
C GLY A 58 7.17 3.51 0.96
N GLU A 59 6.01 4.18 0.93
CA GLU A 59 5.17 4.38 2.10
C GLU A 59 3.68 4.19 1.83
N SER A 60 2.88 4.13 2.90
CA SER A 60 1.43 4.09 2.81
C SER A 60 0.94 2.93 1.92
N PHE A 61 0.18 3.19 0.85
CA PHE A 61 -0.32 2.15 -0.05
C PHE A 61 0.79 1.40 -0.83
N ALA A 62 2.04 1.89 -0.79
CA ALA A 62 3.19 1.10 -1.23
C ALA A 62 3.38 -0.20 -0.42
N GLY A 63 2.76 -0.30 0.77
CA GLY A 63 2.63 -1.56 1.50
C GLY A 63 1.92 -2.66 0.73
N GLN A 64 1.05 -2.31 -0.22
CA GLN A 64 0.47 -3.24 -1.20
C GLN A 64 1.36 -3.36 -2.44
N TYR A 65 1.85 -2.25 -2.99
CA TYR A 65 2.59 -2.26 -4.26
C TYR A 65 3.90 -3.03 -4.19
N ILE A 66 4.72 -2.75 -3.16
CA ILE A 66 6.08 -3.26 -3.04
C ILE A 66 6.10 -4.80 -2.95
N PRO A 67 5.27 -5.46 -2.12
CA PRO A 67 5.24 -6.93 -2.09
C PRO A 67 4.84 -7.58 -3.43
N PHE A 68 3.87 -7.00 -4.15
CA PHE A 68 3.44 -7.52 -5.45
C PHE A 68 4.55 -7.37 -6.51
N ILE A 69 5.19 -6.20 -6.58
CA ILE A 69 6.33 -5.95 -7.47
C ILE A 69 7.50 -6.88 -7.11
N ALA A 70 7.84 -6.98 -5.82
CA ALA A 70 8.96 -7.80 -5.34
C ALA A 70 8.77 -9.27 -5.67
N LYS A 71 7.57 -9.82 -5.42
CA LYS A 71 7.21 -11.19 -5.80
C LYS A 71 7.46 -11.43 -7.29
N ASP A 72 6.99 -10.52 -8.13
CA ASP A 72 7.11 -10.65 -9.58
C ASP A 72 8.55 -10.48 -10.08
N ILE A 73 9.36 -9.60 -9.47
CA ILE A 73 10.80 -9.53 -9.74
C ILE A 73 11.47 -10.87 -9.45
N LEU A 74 11.21 -11.45 -8.27
CA LEU A 74 11.83 -12.72 -7.86
C LEU A 74 11.45 -13.89 -8.77
N ILE A 75 10.20 -13.91 -9.28
CA ILE A 75 9.71 -15.00 -10.14
C ILE A 75 10.09 -14.78 -11.61
N LYS A 76 9.96 -13.55 -12.12
CA LYS A 76 9.99 -13.25 -13.55
C LYS A 76 11.28 -12.56 -14.01
N ARG A 77 12.05 -11.94 -13.11
CA ARG A 77 13.24 -11.11 -13.41
C ARG A 77 14.38 -11.41 -12.44
N SER A 78 14.77 -12.66 -12.33
CA SER A 78 15.84 -13.12 -11.42
C SER A 78 17.21 -12.47 -11.64
N MET A 79 17.43 -11.85 -12.81
CA MET A 79 18.64 -11.05 -13.09
C MET A 79 18.70 -9.72 -12.30
N LEU A 80 17.56 -9.20 -11.85
CA LEU A 80 17.50 -8.01 -10.99
C LEU A 80 17.79 -8.43 -9.54
N LYS A 81 18.86 -7.88 -8.96
CA LYS A 81 19.36 -8.25 -7.63
C LYS A 81 18.56 -7.56 -6.51
N LEU A 82 17.28 -7.91 -6.34
CA LEU A 82 16.46 -7.38 -5.25
C LEU A 82 16.97 -7.89 -3.88
N ARG A 83 17.41 -6.98 -3.02
CA ARG A 83 18.03 -7.31 -1.70
C ARG A 83 17.17 -6.96 -0.50
N GLY A 84 16.24 -6.04 -0.64
CA GLY A 84 15.43 -5.61 0.49
C GLY A 84 14.25 -4.74 0.11
N LEU A 85 13.29 -4.69 1.04
CA LEU A 85 12.09 -3.89 0.95
C LEU A 85 12.08 -2.93 2.16
N LEU A 86 11.81 -1.65 1.91
CA LEU A 86 11.72 -0.62 2.95
C LEU A 86 10.33 0.03 2.85
N ILE A 87 9.42 -0.33 3.75
CA ILE A 87 8.03 0.11 3.70
C ILE A 87 7.73 0.96 4.94
N GLY A 88 7.61 2.27 4.76
CA GLY A 88 7.24 3.22 5.81
C GLY A 88 5.73 3.27 6.03
N ASN A 89 5.26 3.02 7.27
CA ASN A 89 3.84 3.11 7.64
C ASN A 89 2.90 2.46 6.60
N GLY A 90 3.28 1.27 6.11
CA GLY A 90 2.61 0.64 4.99
C GLY A 90 1.22 0.13 5.33
N TRP A 91 0.28 0.26 4.39
CA TRP A 91 -0.98 -0.45 4.40
C TRP A 91 -0.74 -1.87 3.90
N ILE A 92 -0.50 -2.82 4.80
CA ILE A 92 -0.04 -4.19 4.47
C ILE A 92 -1.13 -5.21 4.78
N ASP A 93 -1.67 -5.16 6.00
CA ASP A 93 -2.69 -6.08 6.49
C ASP A 93 -3.94 -5.31 6.95
N PRO A 94 -4.90 -5.08 6.03
CA PRO A 94 -6.09 -4.29 6.29
C PRO A 94 -6.83 -4.70 7.56
N VAL A 95 -6.94 -6.02 7.83
CA VAL A 95 -7.68 -6.54 8.98
C VAL A 95 -7.05 -6.04 10.27
N THR A 96 -5.75 -6.31 10.44
CA THR A 96 -5.00 -5.87 11.63
C THR A 96 -4.96 -4.34 11.74
N HIS A 97 -4.86 -3.62 10.62
CA HIS A 97 -4.89 -2.16 10.65
C HIS A 97 -6.24 -1.61 11.12
N TYR A 98 -7.37 -2.10 10.58
CA TYR A 98 -8.70 -1.64 10.97
C TYR A 98 -8.97 -1.92 12.45
N GLU A 99 -8.64 -3.11 12.93
CA GLU A 99 -8.78 -3.49 14.35
C GLU A 99 -7.93 -2.63 15.29
N SER A 100 -6.88 -1.98 14.77
CA SER A 100 -5.99 -1.15 15.58
C SER A 100 -6.53 0.27 15.84
N TYR A 101 -7.50 0.76 15.06
CA TYR A 101 -7.92 2.17 15.10
C TYR A 101 -8.46 2.59 16.47
N LEU A 102 -9.49 1.91 16.96
CA LEU A 102 -10.10 2.22 18.26
C LEU A 102 -9.12 2.06 19.45
N PRO A 103 -8.40 0.94 19.62
CA PRO A 103 -7.46 0.82 20.74
C PRO A 103 -6.33 1.85 20.66
N PHE A 104 -5.86 2.21 19.46
CA PHE A 104 -4.83 3.23 19.30
C PHE A 104 -5.33 4.61 19.73
N THR A 105 -6.52 5.04 19.28
CA THR A 105 -7.06 6.36 19.62
C THR A 105 -7.33 6.51 21.12
N VAL A 106 -7.83 5.47 21.78
CA VAL A 106 -8.01 5.44 23.23
C VAL A 106 -6.65 5.54 23.92
N ALA A 107 -5.67 4.72 23.52
CA ALA A 107 -4.33 4.71 24.12
C ALA A 107 -3.58 6.05 23.95
N LYS A 108 -3.89 6.81 22.90
CA LYS A 108 -3.33 8.14 22.64
C LYS A 108 -4.17 9.28 23.18
N ASN A 109 -5.24 8.99 23.94
CA ASN A 109 -6.18 9.98 24.47
C ASN A 109 -6.83 10.86 23.39
N LEU A 110 -6.93 10.36 22.15
CA LEU A 110 -7.65 11.02 21.05
C LEU A 110 -9.16 10.79 21.19
N VAL A 111 -9.56 9.61 21.68
CA VAL A 111 -10.95 9.28 21.98
C VAL A 111 -11.06 8.95 23.46
N LYS A 112 -11.97 9.63 24.17
CA LYS A 112 -12.22 9.38 25.59
C LYS A 112 -13.11 8.15 25.76
N ALA A 113 -12.61 7.17 26.51
CA ALA A 113 -13.40 5.99 26.89
C ALA A 113 -14.74 6.39 27.56
N ASN A 114 -15.79 5.63 27.26
CA ASN A 114 -17.17 5.84 27.75
C ASN A 114 -17.82 7.17 27.31
N SER A 115 -17.25 7.90 26.35
CA SER A 115 -17.96 9.00 25.69
C SER A 115 -19.00 8.48 24.70
N THR A 116 -19.98 9.31 24.33
CA THR A 116 -20.91 8.98 23.24
C THR A 116 -20.14 8.64 21.96
N PHE A 117 -19.14 9.46 21.63
CA PHE A 117 -18.30 9.26 20.45
C PHE A 117 -17.53 7.93 20.48
N TYR A 118 -17.02 7.51 21.64
CA TYR A 118 -16.40 6.19 21.79
C TYR A 118 -17.39 5.06 21.47
N ASN A 119 -18.64 5.16 21.96
CA ASN A 119 -19.65 4.14 21.71
C ASN A 119 -20.02 4.08 20.22
N ASP A 120 -20.06 5.22 19.54
CA ASP A 120 -20.33 5.28 18.10
C ASP A 120 -19.23 4.57 17.31
N ILE A 121 -17.95 4.87 17.58
CA ILE A 121 -16.82 4.19 16.95
C ILE A 121 -16.78 2.69 17.29
N ALA A 122 -17.07 2.32 18.54
CA ALA A 122 -17.11 0.91 18.94
C ALA A 122 -18.17 0.12 18.16
N ASN A 123 -19.35 0.70 17.95
CA ASN A 123 -20.40 0.10 17.12
C ASN A 123 -19.95 -0.05 15.65
N ASP A 124 -19.25 0.93 15.10
CA ASP A 124 -18.72 0.86 13.73
C ASP A 124 -17.59 -0.18 13.60
N ASN A 125 -16.76 -0.32 14.64
CA ASN A 125 -15.74 -1.36 14.70
C ASN A 125 -16.36 -2.77 14.71
N GLU A 126 -17.45 -2.99 15.45
CA GLU A 126 -18.18 -4.27 15.41
C GLU A 126 -18.74 -4.58 14.02
N LYS A 127 -19.30 -3.58 13.32
CA LYS A 127 -19.77 -3.75 11.93
C LYS A 127 -18.62 -4.11 11.00
N CYS A 128 -17.48 -3.42 11.12
CA CYS A 128 -16.29 -3.73 10.33
C CYS A 128 -15.85 -5.18 10.54
N GLN A 129 -15.79 -5.66 11.79
CA GLN A 129 -15.42 -7.04 12.10
C GLN A 129 -16.37 -8.07 11.46
N GLN A 130 -17.68 -7.79 11.42
CA GLN A 130 -18.66 -8.65 10.74
C GLN A 130 -18.45 -8.70 9.21
N VAL A 131 -18.03 -7.59 8.60
CA VAL A 131 -17.71 -7.58 7.17
C VAL A 131 -16.44 -8.38 6.89
N LEU A 132 -15.39 -8.13 7.68
CA LEU A 132 -14.09 -8.79 7.52
C LEU A 132 -14.15 -10.30 7.77
N SER A 133 -15.05 -10.78 8.64
CA SER A 133 -15.25 -12.23 8.85
C SER A 133 -15.78 -12.96 7.62
N ASN A 134 -16.45 -12.24 6.70
CA ASN A 134 -17.01 -12.81 5.47
C ASN A 134 -16.06 -12.66 4.29
N LYS A 135 -15.38 -11.52 4.18
CA LYS A 135 -14.49 -11.22 3.05
C LYS A 135 -13.39 -10.26 3.49
N VAL A 136 -12.15 -10.64 3.18
CA VAL A 136 -11.01 -9.73 3.34
C VAL A 136 -10.84 -8.94 2.04
N LEU A 137 -10.96 -7.62 2.15
CA LEU A 137 -10.72 -6.67 1.07
C LEU A 137 -9.51 -5.79 1.41
N VAL A 138 -8.75 -5.39 0.39
CA VAL A 138 -7.63 -4.44 0.56
C VAL A 138 -8.14 -3.10 1.07
N LEU A 139 -9.31 -2.67 0.58
CA LEU A 139 -10.02 -1.50 1.05
C LEU A 139 -11.47 -1.90 1.30
N GLU A 140 -11.95 -1.65 2.51
CA GLU A 140 -13.33 -1.88 2.90
C GLU A 140 -13.91 -0.55 3.42
N GLU A 141 -15.04 -0.12 2.85
CA GLU A 141 -15.63 1.21 3.08
C GLU A 141 -16.17 1.38 4.51
N THR A 142 -16.92 0.40 5.01
CA THR A 142 -17.43 0.32 6.40
C THR A 142 -16.31 0.40 7.43
N CYS A 143 -15.18 -0.25 7.16
CA CYS A 143 -14.02 -0.21 8.04
C CYS A 143 -13.24 1.10 7.90
N SER A 144 -13.18 1.65 6.69
CA SER A 144 -12.48 2.92 6.43
C SER A 144 -13.20 4.12 7.03
N SER A 145 -14.54 4.08 7.13
CA SER A 145 -15.34 5.14 7.77
C SER A 145 -15.00 5.35 9.24
N ILE A 146 -14.48 4.33 9.93
CA ILE A 146 -14.01 4.45 11.33
C ILE A 146 -12.93 5.52 11.44
N LEU A 147 -11.93 5.46 10.55
CA LEU A 147 -10.83 6.44 10.56
C LEU A 147 -11.33 7.83 10.19
N TYR A 148 -12.23 7.94 9.19
CA TYR A 148 -12.84 9.22 8.81
C TYR A 148 -13.60 9.84 9.97
N GLY A 149 -14.42 9.06 10.67
CA GLY A 149 -15.11 9.49 11.87
C GLY A 149 -14.15 10.01 12.93
N ILE A 150 -13.01 9.35 13.15
CA ILE A 150 -11.99 9.80 14.11
C ILE A 150 -11.34 11.14 13.71
N VAL A 151 -10.98 11.32 12.44
CA VAL A 151 -10.21 12.51 12.00
C VAL A 151 -11.07 13.74 11.73
N GLU A 152 -12.38 13.58 11.53
CA GLU A 152 -13.32 14.67 11.24
C GLU A 152 -14.04 15.22 12.50
N CYS A 153 -13.69 14.74 13.70
CA CYS A 153 -14.29 15.16 14.98
C CYS A 153 -13.64 16.35 15.67
#